data_AF-A0AAC9UHL0-F1
#
_entry.id   AF-A0AAC9UHL0-F1
#
_cell.length_a   1.000
_cell.length_b   1.000
_cell.length_c   1.000
_cell.angle_alpha   90.00
_cell.angle_beta   90.00
_cell.angle_gamma   90.00
#
_symmetry.space_group_name_H-M   'P 1'
#
loop_
_entity.id
_entity.type
_entity.pdbx_description
1 polymer ?
#
loop_
_entity_poly.entity_id
_entity_poly.type
_entity_poly.pdbx_seq_one_letter_code
_entity_poly.pdbx_strand_id
1 'polypeptide(L)' 'MQLYSYKAKDAKGVLVKGQLEASSQAGVADNLMKRQFIPISIALVETKNNIKVFDNLFNEKIGLEDMIMFSRQMY' A
#
# COMPACT_ATOMS: atom_id res chain seq x y z
N MET A 1 18.82 16.62 1.85
CA MET A 1 17.79 16.19 0.87
C MET A 1 16.55 15.78 1.65
N GLN A 2 15.36 15.96 1.09
CA GLN A 2 14.10 15.60 1.76
C GLN A 2 13.55 14.32 1.12
N LEU A 3 12.97 13.45 1.95
CA LEU A 3 12.35 12.22 1.49
C LEU A 3 10.87 12.48 1.20
N TYR A 4 10.42 12.11 0.00
CA TYR A 4 9.03 12.24 -0.41
C TYR A 4 8.44 10.87 -0.71
N SER A 5 7.25 10.61 -0.18
CA SER A 5 6.43 9.49 -0.58
C SER A 5 5.66 9.90 -1.83
N TYR A 6 5.60 9.02 -2.81
CA TYR A 6 4.83 9.24 -4.02
C TYR A 6 3.90 8.08 -4.29
N LYS A 7 2.77 8.41 -4.92
CA LYS A 7 1.87 7.47 -5.58
C LYS A 7 1.84 7.85 -7.05
N ALA A 8 2.18 6.91 -7.91
CA ALA A 8 2.17 7.11 -9.35
C ALA A 8 1.49 5.92 -10.05
N LYS A 9 1.06 6.13 -11.28
CA LYS A 9 0.57 5.05 -12.15
C LYS A 9 1.62 4.73 -13.20
N ASP A 10 1.83 3.45 -13.44
CA ASP A 10 2.54 2.97 -14.61
C ASP A 10 1.67 3.17 -15.87
N ALA A 11 2.28 3.13 -17.06
CA ALA A 11 1.58 3.16 -18.36
C ALA A 11 0.51 2.07 -18.48
N LYS A 12 0.66 0.97 -17.73
CA LYS A 12 -0.31 -0.14 -17.62
C LYS A 12 -1.46 0.14 -16.63
N GLY A 13 -1.49 1.30 -16.00
CA GLY A 13 -2.50 1.69 -15.02
C GLY A 13 -2.28 1.13 -13.61
N VAL A 14 -1.19 0.40 -13.37
CA VAL A 14 -0.84 -0.17 -12.06
C VAL A 14 -0.39 0.95 -11.13
N LEU A 15 -0.97 0.99 -9.93
CA LEU A 15 -0.64 1.98 -8.92
C LEU A 15 0.64 1.56 -8.18
N VAL A 16 1.69 2.36 -8.34
CA VAL A 16 3.00 2.19 -7.71
C VAL A 16 3.14 3.19 -6.58
N LYS A 17 3.56 2.72 -5.41
CA LYS A 17 3.86 3.56 -4.25
C LYS A 17 5.33 3.38 -3.89
N GLY A 18 6.01 4.47 -3.60
CA GLY A 18 7.43 4.44 -3.25
C GLY A 18 7.85 5.70 -2.50
N GLN A 19 9.13 5.76 -2.18
CA GLN A 19 9.76 6.94 -1.60
C GLN A 19 10.92 7.36 -2.50
N LEU A 20 11.09 8.66 -2.70
CA LEU A 20 12.15 9.24 -3.52
C LEU A 20 12.71 10.46 -2.81
N GLU A 21 14.03 10.56 -2.77
CA GLU A 21 14.73 11.73 -2.26
C GLU A 21 14.83 12.79 -3.36
N ALA A 22 14.46 14.02 -3.03
CA ALA A 22 14.56 15.14 -3.94
C ALA A 22 14.80 16.45 -3.18
N SER A 23 15.19 17.48 -3.93
CA SER A 23 15.31 18.85 -3.44
C SER A 23 13.95 19.52 -3.26
N SER A 24 12.91 19.05 -3.96
CA SER A 24 11.56 19.59 -3.93
C SER A 24 10.54 18.57 -4.47
N GLN A 25 9.26 18.81 -4.20
CA GLN A 25 8.15 18.02 -4.75
C GLN A 25 8.14 18.01 -6.29
N ALA A 26 8.49 19.13 -6.93
CA ALA A 26 8.60 19.21 -8.40
C ALA A 26 9.71 18.29 -8.93
N GLY A 27 10.85 18.21 -8.23
CA GLY A 27 11.93 17.28 -8.58
C GLY A 27 11.52 15.81 -8.50
N VAL A 28 10.59 15.45 -7.60
CA VAL A 28 9.99 14.10 -7.55
C VAL A 28 9.11 13.85 -8.78
N ALA A 29 8.26 14.82 -9.14
CA ALA A 29 7.38 14.71 -10.30
C ALA A 29 8.19 14.54 -11.59
N ASP A 30 9.25 15.33 -11.79
CA ASP A 30 10.12 15.24 -12.96
C ASP A 30 10.80 13.87 -13.07
N ASN A 31 11.26 13.31 -11.94
CA ASN A 31 11.85 11.97 -11.91
C ASN A 31 10.84 10.89 -12.28
N LEU A 32 9.59 11.00 -11.81
CA LEU A 32 8.52 10.06 -12.16
C LEU A 32 8.16 10.15 -13.63
N MET A 33 8.00 11.36 -14.16
CA MET A 33 7.69 11.59 -15.57
C MET A 33 8.79 11.05 -16.50
N LYS A 34 10.08 11.25 -16.16
CA LYS A 34 11.21 10.66 -16.90
C LYS A 34 11.17 9.14 -16.95
N ARG A 35 10.62 8.50 -15.91
CA ARG A 35 10.43 7.05 -15.82
C ARG A 35 9.10 6.58 -16.41
N GLN A 36 8.37 7.46 -17.11
CA GLN A 36 7.04 7.19 -17.68
C GLN A 36 5.97 6.84 -16.63
N PHE A 37 6.19 7.23 -15.37
CA PHE A 37 5.18 7.14 -14.33
C PHE A 37 4.37 8.44 -14.26
N ILE A 38 3.05 8.30 -14.12
CA ILE A 38 2.12 9.43 -13.98
C ILE A 38 1.95 9.73 -12.48
N PRO A 39 2.49 10.84 -11.95
CA PRO A 39 2.34 11.18 -10.54
C PRO A 39 0.88 11.50 -10.21
N ILE A 40 0.35 10.86 -9.15
CA ILE A 40 -1.01 11.09 -8.64
C ILE A 40 -0.95 11.95 -7.38
N SER A 41 0.00 11.65 -6.51
CA SER A 41 0.14 12.33 -5.23
C SER A 41 1.59 12.23 -4.77
N ILE A 42 2.13 13.33 -4.27
CA ILE A 42 3.47 13.41 -3.69
C ILE A 42 3.30 14.10 -2.33
N ALA A 43 3.85 13.49 -1.28
CA ALA A 43 3.77 14.00 0.07
C ALA A 43 5.15 13.88 0.74
N LEU A 44 5.55 14.93 1.46
CA LEU A 44 6.79 14.92 2.22
C LEU A 44 6.69 13.90 3.36
N VAL A 45 7.67 13.00 3.45
CA VAL A 45 7.74 12.03 4.54
C VAL A 45 8.35 12.73 5.73
N GLU A 46 7.49 13.29 6.58
CA GLU A 46 7.87 13.53 7.96
C GLU A 46 7.88 12.16 8.65
N THR A 47 8.98 11.81 9.32
CA THR A 47 9.17 10.52 9.99
C THR A 47 8.16 10.33 11.13
N LYS A 48 6.89 10.11 10.80
CA LYS A 48 5.88 9.52 11.68
C LYS A 48 5.67 8.11 11.18
N ASN A 49 6.39 7.20 11.82
CA ASN A 49 6.27 5.75 11.67
C ASN A 49 4.80 5.33 11.63
N ASN A 50 4.23 5.19 10.44
CA ASN A 50 2.93 4.56 10.23
C ASN A 50 3.03 3.76 8.93
N ILE A 51 3.85 2.71 8.98
CA ILE A 51 3.89 1.64 8.00
C ILE A 51 2.57 0.85 8.14
N LYS A 52 1.47 1.43 7.63
CA LYS A 52 0.20 0.72 7.42
C LYS A 52 0.21 0.03 6.05
N VAL A 53 1.26 -0.72 5.77
CA VAL A 53 1.42 -1.44 4.48
C VAL A 53 1.12 -2.94 4.64
N PHE A 54 0.83 -3.41 5.85
CA PHE A 54 0.55 -4.83 6.13
C PHE A 54 -0.92 -5.16 6.46
N ASP A 55 -1.83 -4.19 6.57
CA ASP A 55 -3.24 -4.47 6.91
C ASP A 55 -4.01 -5.22 5.81
N ASN A 56 -3.47 -5.32 4.59
CA ASN A 56 -4.10 -6.06 3.50
C ASN A 56 -3.65 -7.51 3.36
N LEU A 57 -2.69 -7.97 4.19
CA LEU A 57 -2.18 -9.36 4.12
C LEU A 57 -2.89 -10.32 5.09
N PHE A 58 -3.79 -9.83 5.96
CA PHE A 58 -4.63 -10.65 6.84
C PHE A 58 -6.01 -10.99 6.24
N ASN A 59 -6.10 -11.07 4.90
CA ASN A 59 -7.20 -11.80 4.26
C ASN A 59 -6.81 -13.28 4.17
N GLU A 60 -6.82 -13.97 5.30
CA GLU A 60 -6.94 -15.43 5.28
C GLU A 60 -8.35 -15.80 5.73
N LYS A 61 -9.20 -16.07 4.73
CA LYS A 61 -10.41 -16.87 4.90
C LYS A 61 -9.99 -18.22 5.48
N ILE A 62 -10.18 -18.43 6.77
CA ILE A 62 -10.32 -19.78 7.32
C ILE A 62 -11.80 -19.94 7.61
N GLY A 63 -12.46 -20.71 6.75
CA GLY A 63 -13.80 -21.21 7.02
C GLY A 63 -13.71 -22.03 8.28
N LEU A 64 -14.46 -21.66 9.31
CA LEU A 64 -14.76 -22.59 10.39
C LEU A 64 -15.60 -23.69 9.78
N GLU A 65 -14.87 -24.71 9.33
CA GLU A 65 -15.35 -26.04 9.01
C GLU A 65 -16.45 -26.42 9.98
N ASP A 66 -17.54 -26.95 9.40
CA ASP A 66 -18.48 -27.85 10.03
C ASP A 66 -17.90 -28.56 11.26
N MET A 67 -18.15 -28.01 12.46
CA MET A 67 -18.13 -28.82 13.67
C MET A 67 -19.46 -29.55 13.75
N ILE A 68 -19.48 -30.61 12.94
CA ILE A 68 -20.33 -31.78 12.93
C ILE A 68 -21.17 -31.95 14.21
N MET A 69 -22.48 -32.01 13.96
CA MET A 69 -23.50 -32.89 14.53
C MET A 69 -23.14 -33.78 15.75
N PHE A 70 -24.16 -33.93 16.60
CA PHE A 70 -24.42 -34.98 17.59
C PHE A 70 -23.95 -34.72 19.02
N SER A 71 -24.87 -34.14 19.81
CA SER A 71 -25.21 -34.63 21.16
C SER A 71 -26.59 -34.12 21.59
N ARG A 72 -27.61 -34.40 20.78
CA ARG A 72 -28.98 -34.49 21.31
C ARG A 72 -29.07 -35.85 22.01
N GLN A 73 -28.71 -35.93 23.28
CA GLN A 73 -29.20 -36.98 24.17
C GLN A 73 -28.96 -36.64 25.66
N MET A 74 -30.08 -36.55 26.37
CA MET A 74 -30.28 -36.82 27.80
C MET A 74 -29.79 -35.79 28.83
N TYR A 75 -30.64 -34.80 29.12
CA TYR A 75 -31.50 -34.88 30.32
C TYR A 75 -32.86 -34.25 30.05
#